data_AF-A0A6B2XMS0-F1
#
_entry.id   AF-A0A6B2XMS0-F1
#
_cell.length_a   1.000
_cell.length_b   1.000
_cell.length_c   1.000
_cell.angle_alpha   90.00
_cell.angle_beta   90.00
_cell.angle_gamma   90.00
#
_symmetry.space_group_name_H-M   'P 1'
#
loop_
_entity.id
_entity.type
_entity.pdbx_description
1 polymer ?
#
loop_
_entity_poly.entity_id
_entity_poly.type
_entity_poly.pdbx_seq_one_letter_code
_entity_poly.pdbx_strand_id
1 'polypeptide(L)'
;KTEGGWTGFPDTGDLAADLKTVLRATVDQFNDEKYEAPMRALTAAGATDPDLSARFTEQLLKPQLALYVERLRAAREAGGLAPDADLPLTVEMLVGPLTYRWLMGTAPLTHAFADELVDRVLGGVSKVTEG
;
A
#
# COMPACT_ATOMS: atom_id res chain seq x y z
N LYS A 1 -11.76 -24.58 -6.26
CA LYS A 1 -11.41 -23.29 -6.89
C LYS A 1 -10.66 -22.54 -5.80
N THR A 2 -9.33 -22.46 -5.90
CA THR A 2 -8.46 -22.02 -4.81
C THR A 2 -8.83 -20.61 -4.35
N GLU A 3 -9.22 -20.50 -3.08
CA GLU A 3 -9.33 -19.24 -2.36
C GLU A 3 -7.93 -18.62 -2.34
N GLY A 4 -7.70 -17.64 -3.20
CA GLY A 4 -6.45 -16.89 -3.29
C GLY A 4 -6.35 -15.90 -2.13
N GLY A 5 -6.22 -16.41 -0.90
CA GLY A 5 -5.74 -15.60 0.20
C GLY A 5 -4.31 -15.19 -0.13
N TRP A 6 -4.07 -13.90 -0.27
CA TRP A 6 -2.71 -13.35 -0.36
C TRP A 6 -1.91 -13.84 0.86
N THR A 7 -0.89 -14.65 0.63
CA THR A 7 -0.09 -15.30 1.70
C THR A 7 1.04 -14.41 2.24
N GLY A 8 1.06 -13.12 1.89
CA GLY A 8 2.04 -12.14 2.34
C GLY A 8 2.97 -11.61 1.24
N PHE A 9 3.90 -10.75 1.64
CA PHE A 9 4.95 -10.19 0.79
C PHE A 9 5.95 -11.26 0.36
N PRO A 10 6.50 -11.17 -0.86
CA PRO A 10 7.78 -11.82 -1.15
C PRO A 10 8.84 -11.32 -0.16
N ASP A 11 9.74 -12.20 0.25
CA ASP A 11 10.92 -11.85 1.05
C ASP A 11 12.17 -12.37 0.34
N THR A 12 12.52 -11.69 -0.75
CA THR A 12 13.59 -12.14 -1.67
C THR A 12 14.97 -11.63 -1.24
N GLY A 13 15.03 -10.82 -0.18
CA GLY A 13 16.22 -10.05 0.20
C GLY A 13 16.33 -8.69 -0.49
N ASP A 14 15.46 -8.39 -1.47
CA ASP A 14 15.34 -7.07 -2.11
C ASP A 14 13.97 -6.46 -1.76
N LEU A 15 13.96 -5.60 -0.74
CA LEU A 15 12.74 -4.94 -0.28
C LEU A 15 12.07 -4.12 -1.38
N ALA A 16 12.84 -3.43 -2.22
CA ALA A 16 12.28 -2.59 -3.28
C ALA A 16 11.56 -3.46 -4.32
N ALA A 17 12.18 -4.56 -4.75
CA ALA A 17 11.56 -5.50 -5.67
C ALA A 17 10.29 -6.15 -5.10
N ASP A 18 10.31 -6.51 -3.82
CA ASP A 18 9.18 -7.13 -3.13
C ASP A 18 7.99 -6.15 -3.02
N LEU A 19 8.25 -4.90 -2.63
CA LEU A 19 7.23 -3.84 -2.57
C LEU A 19 6.66 -3.55 -3.96
N LYS A 20 7.52 -3.38 -4.98
CA LYS A 20 7.08 -3.13 -6.37
C LYS A 20 6.17 -4.25 -6.87
N THR A 21 6.52 -5.50 -6.59
CA THR A 21 5.70 -6.65 -6.97
C THR A 21 4.29 -6.56 -6.39
N VAL A 22 4.18 -6.28 -5.08
CA VAL A 22 2.88 -6.19 -4.42
C VAL A 22 2.09 -4.96 -4.87
N LEU A 23 2.72 -3.78 -4.97
CA LEU A 23 2.02 -2.56 -5.40
C LEU A 23 1.55 -2.64 -6.86
N ARG A 24 2.31 -3.28 -7.77
CA ARG A 24 1.85 -3.53 -9.15
C ARG A 24 0.62 -4.44 -9.18
N ALA A 25 0.59 -5.48 -8.35
CA ALA A 25 -0.60 -6.32 -8.21
C ALA A 25 -1.80 -5.53 -7.65
N THR A 26 -1.58 -4.59 -6.73
CA THR A 26 -2.62 -3.66 -6.26
C THR A 26 -3.12 -2.75 -7.40
N VAL A 27 -2.22 -2.25 -8.25
CA VAL A 27 -2.61 -1.48 -9.45
C VAL A 27 -3.48 -2.32 -10.38
N ASP A 28 -3.10 -3.56 -10.65
CA ASP A 28 -3.90 -4.47 -11.50
C ASP A 28 -5.29 -4.71 -10.91
N GLN A 29 -5.37 -4.94 -9.60
CA GLN A 29 -6.64 -5.13 -8.91
C GLN A 29 -7.54 -3.89 -8.98
N PHE A 30 -6.96 -2.69 -8.84
CA PHE A 30 -7.73 -1.43 -8.87
C PHE A 30 -8.22 -1.06 -10.28
N ASN A 31 -7.51 -1.52 -11.32
CA ASN A 31 -7.88 -1.32 -12.72
C ASN A 31 -8.78 -2.44 -13.28
N ASP A 32 -8.97 -3.54 -12.55
CA ASP A 32 -9.87 -4.62 -12.96
C ASP A 32 -11.33 -4.20 -12.71
N GLU A 33 -12.10 -4.08 -13.79
CA GLU A 33 -13.52 -3.69 -13.80
C GLU A 33 -14.37 -4.50 -12.81
N LYS A 34 -13.99 -5.75 -12.54
CA LYS A 34 -14.68 -6.64 -11.60
C LYS A 34 -14.65 -6.11 -10.16
N TYR A 35 -13.58 -5.41 -9.77
CA TYR A 35 -13.39 -4.90 -8.41
C TYR A 35 -13.57 -3.39 -8.34
N GLU A 36 -13.33 -2.68 -9.43
CA GLU A 36 -13.35 -1.23 -9.50
C GLU A 36 -14.69 -0.64 -9.04
N ALA A 37 -15.81 -0.97 -9.73
CA ALA A 37 -17.11 -0.37 -9.44
C ALA A 37 -17.65 -0.73 -8.05
N PRO A 38 -17.59 -2.00 -7.59
CA PRO A 38 -18.00 -2.34 -6.23
C PRO A 38 -17.17 -1.66 -5.14
N MET A 39 -15.85 -1.56 -5.31
CA MET A 39 -14.99 -0.89 -4.33
C MET A 39 -15.27 0.60 -4.25
N ARG A 40 -15.46 1.29 -5.39
CA ARG A 40 -15.82 2.73 -5.39
C ARG A 40 -17.15 2.97 -4.67
N ALA A 41 -18.15 2.13 -4.93
CA ALA A 41 -19.45 2.23 -4.27
C ALA A 41 -19.33 2.04 -2.75
N LEU A 42 -18.52 1.07 -2.31
CA LEU A 42 -18.26 0.82 -0.89
C LEU A 42 -17.52 2.00 -0.23
N THR A 43 -16.52 2.58 -0.92
CA THR A 43 -15.83 3.78 -0.43
C THR A 43 -16.80 4.97 -0.27
N ALA A 44 -17.68 5.19 -1.25
CA ALA A 44 -18.67 6.26 -1.17
C ALA A 44 -19.68 6.04 -0.03
N ALA A 45 -20.14 4.80 0.17
CA ALA A 45 -21.03 4.45 1.28
C ALA A 45 -20.36 4.68 2.65
N GLY A 46 -19.10 4.22 2.80
CA GLY A 46 -18.32 4.40 4.02
C GLY A 46 -18.02 5.87 4.34
N ALA A 47 -17.97 6.76 3.35
CA ALA A 47 -17.79 8.20 3.59
C ALA A 47 -18.99 8.84 4.33
N THR A 48 -20.17 8.23 4.25
CA THR A 48 -21.41 8.72 4.89
C THR A 48 -21.84 7.90 6.10
N ASP A 49 -21.23 6.73 6.32
CA ASP A 49 -21.54 5.80 7.40
C ASP A 49 -20.27 5.48 8.22
N PRO A 50 -20.08 6.14 9.38
CA PRO A 50 -18.92 5.93 10.24
C PRO A 50 -18.79 4.49 10.75
N ASP A 51 -19.89 3.78 11.00
CA ASP A 51 -19.86 2.42 11.52
C ASP A 51 -19.43 1.43 10.43
N LEU A 52 -19.90 1.63 9.20
CA LEU A 52 -19.45 0.87 8.04
C LEU A 52 -17.96 1.11 7.77
N SER A 53 -17.52 2.38 7.82
CA SER A 53 -16.12 2.76 7.65
C SER A 53 -15.22 2.10 8.70
N ALA A 54 -15.64 2.10 9.97
CA ALA A 54 -14.90 1.47 11.06
C ALA A 54 -14.78 -0.05 10.84
N ARG A 55 -15.89 -0.74 10.50
CA ARG A 55 -15.87 -2.19 10.24
C ARG A 55 -14.99 -2.54 9.05
N PHE A 56 -15.09 -1.79 7.96
CA PHE A 56 -14.26 -1.98 6.77
C PHE A 56 -12.77 -1.81 7.10
N THR A 57 -12.45 -0.77 7.89
CA THR A 57 -11.08 -0.50 8.33
C THR A 57 -10.53 -1.63 9.19
N GLU A 58 -11.28 -2.07 10.21
CA GLU A 58 -10.84 -3.11 11.14
C GLU A 58 -10.71 -4.49 10.46
N GLN A 59 -11.68 -4.87 9.64
CA GLN A 59 -11.76 -6.24 9.12
C GLN A 59 -11.01 -6.45 7.82
N LEU A 60 -10.81 -5.40 7.01
CA LEU A 60 -10.24 -5.54 5.67
C LEU A 60 -8.96 -4.74 5.47
N LEU A 61 -8.89 -3.47 5.90
CA LEU A 61 -7.66 -2.67 5.73
C LEU A 61 -6.57 -3.09 6.70
N LYS A 62 -6.83 -3.06 8.01
CA LYS A 62 -5.79 -3.29 9.02
C LYS A 62 -5.03 -4.61 8.84
N PRO A 63 -5.69 -5.76 8.54
CA PRO A 63 -4.95 -7.01 8.30
C PRO A 63 -4.02 -6.92 7.08
N GLN A 64 -4.43 -6.22 6.02
CA GLN A 64 -3.59 -6.03 4.84
C GLN A 64 -2.41 -5.10 5.15
N LEU A 65 -2.64 -3.98 5.82
CA LEU A 65 -1.59 -3.03 6.19
C LEU A 65 -0.58 -3.65 7.18
N ALA A 66 -1.04 -4.54 8.07
CA ALA A 66 -0.16 -5.27 8.98
C ALA A 66 0.89 -6.09 8.21
N LEU A 67 0.52 -6.71 7.08
CA LEU A 67 1.46 -7.49 6.27
C LEU A 67 2.57 -6.62 5.64
N TYR A 68 2.27 -5.36 5.29
CA TYR A 68 3.30 -4.40 4.89
C TYR A 68 4.24 -4.07 6.05
N VAL A 69 3.66 -3.83 7.23
CA VAL A 69 4.44 -3.50 8.43
C VAL A 69 5.36 -4.65 8.82
N GLU A 70 4.91 -5.91 8.76
CA GLU A 70 5.74 -7.08 9.00
C GLU A 70 6.91 -7.17 8.01
N ARG A 71 6.65 -6.96 6.70
CA ARG A 71 7.70 -6.99 5.67
C ARG A 71 8.75 -5.90 5.89
N LEU A 72 8.32 -4.68 6.21
CA LEU A 72 9.22 -3.57 6.51
C LEU A 72 10.01 -3.81 7.79
N ARG A 73 9.39 -4.44 8.80
CA ARG A 73 10.09 -4.80 10.05
C ARG A 73 11.21 -5.79 9.79
N ALA A 74 10.95 -6.84 9.01
CA ALA A 74 11.97 -7.81 8.62
C ALA A 74 13.14 -7.15 7.88
N ALA A 75 12.86 -6.22 6.95
CA ALA A 75 13.90 -5.46 6.27
C ALA A 75 14.72 -4.57 7.22
N ARG A 76 14.06 -3.92 8.19
CA ARG A 76 14.74 -3.11 9.22
C ARG A 76 15.65 -3.96 10.11
N GLU A 77 15.19 -5.13 10.54
CA GLU A 77 16.00 -6.07 11.33
C GLU A 77 17.21 -6.60 10.56
N ALA A 78 17.10 -6.73 9.23
CA ALA A 78 18.21 -7.04 8.33
C ALA A 78 19.12 -5.83 8.01
N GLY A 79 18.85 -4.64 8.56
CA GLY A 79 19.63 -3.42 8.32
C GLY A 79 19.33 -2.69 7.01
N GLY A 80 18.25 -3.06 6.31
CA GLY A 80 17.83 -2.45 5.04
C GLY A 80 17.04 -1.15 5.18
N LEU A 81 16.64 -0.77 6.40
CA LEU A 81 15.94 0.49 6.70
C LEU A 81 16.58 1.18 7.90
N ALA A 82 16.36 2.50 8.02
CA ALA A 82 16.80 3.26 9.19
C ALA A 82 16.18 2.68 10.48
N PRO A 83 16.94 2.61 11.59
CA PRO A 83 16.48 1.99 12.82
C PRO A 83 15.28 2.70 13.45
N ASP A 84 15.14 4.00 13.21
CA ASP A 84 14.09 4.90 13.66
C ASP A 84 12.98 5.12 12.61
N ALA A 85 13.01 4.42 11.48
CA ALA A 85 11.98 4.52 10.46
C ALA A 85 10.59 4.19 11.04
N ASP A 86 9.66 5.11 10.85
CA ASP A 86 8.24 4.92 11.18
C ASP A 86 7.60 4.00 10.13
N LEU A 87 7.45 2.71 10.47
CA LEU A 87 6.94 1.70 9.55
C LEU A 87 5.46 1.94 9.21
N PRO A 88 4.54 2.18 10.17
CA PRO A 88 3.16 2.56 9.84
C PRO A 88 3.06 3.73 8.86
N LEU A 89 3.79 4.82 9.11
CA LEU A 89 3.80 5.97 8.21
C LEU A 89 4.36 5.61 6.82
N THR A 90 5.40 4.78 6.77
CA THR A 90 5.95 4.27 5.50
C THR A 90 4.90 3.52 4.69
N VAL A 91 4.08 2.70 5.34
CA VAL A 91 2.97 1.99 4.68
C VAL A 91 1.91 2.98 4.17
N GLU A 92 1.54 3.98 4.95
CA GLU A 92 0.59 5.02 4.51
C GLU A 92 1.10 5.76 3.27
N MET A 93 2.40 6.10 3.22
CA MET A 93 3.01 6.73 2.05
C MET A 93 3.03 5.84 0.81
N LEU A 94 3.09 4.50 0.97
CA LEU A 94 3.06 3.55 -0.15
C LEU A 94 1.64 3.32 -0.69
N VAL A 95 0.64 3.19 0.19
CA VAL A 95 -0.72 2.79 -0.21
C VAL A 95 -1.63 3.99 -0.49
N GLY A 96 -1.42 5.10 0.23
CA GLY A 96 -2.21 6.32 0.15
C GLY A 96 -2.26 6.91 -1.26
N PRO A 97 -1.12 7.15 -1.94
CA PRO A 97 -1.12 7.73 -3.27
C PRO A 97 -1.82 6.88 -4.34
N LEU A 98 -1.71 5.53 -4.26
CA LEU A 98 -2.44 4.62 -5.15
C LEU A 98 -3.95 4.76 -4.94
N THR A 99 -4.38 4.73 -3.67
CA THR A 99 -5.79 4.85 -3.29
C THR A 99 -6.37 6.21 -3.69
N TYR A 100 -5.64 7.29 -3.41
CA TYR A 100 -6.04 8.66 -3.79
C TYR A 100 -6.19 8.80 -5.30
N ARG A 101 -5.18 8.37 -6.08
CA ARG A 101 -5.21 8.47 -7.54
C ARG A 101 -6.32 7.64 -8.14
N TRP A 102 -6.53 6.42 -7.65
CA TRP A 102 -7.62 5.55 -8.07
C TRP A 102 -8.97 6.19 -7.76
N LEU A 103 -9.21 6.59 -6.50
CA LEU A 103 -10.51 7.09 -6.05
C LEU A 103 -10.89 8.40 -6.74
N MET A 104 -9.94 9.33 -6.87
CA MET A 104 -10.16 10.66 -7.43
C MET A 104 -9.96 10.74 -8.95
N GLY A 105 -9.42 9.69 -9.58
CA GLY A 105 -9.12 9.68 -11.00
C GLY A 105 -8.13 10.76 -11.44
N THR A 106 -7.21 11.17 -10.56
CA THR A 106 -6.33 12.33 -10.80
C THR A 106 -5.30 12.12 -11.91
N ALA A 107 -4.98 10.86 -12.24
CA ALA A 107 -4.13 10.44 -13.35
C ALA A 107 -4.21 8.91 -13.53
N PRO A 108 -3.69 8.33 -14.63
CA PRO A 108 -3.67 6.89 -14.82
C PRO A 108 -2.91 6.15 -13.71
N LEU A 109 -3.50 5.07 -13.20
CA LEU A 109 -2.87 4.17 -12.25
C LEU A 109 -2.05 3.13 -13.03
N THR A 110 -0.72 3.22 -12.97
CA THR A 110 0.21 2.42 -13.78
C THR A 110 1.26 1.72 -12.93
N HIS A 111 1.86 0.65 -13.44
CA HIS A 111 3.00 0.00 -12.78
C HIS A 111 4.20 0.93 -12.62
N ALA A 112 4.46 1.79 -13.62
CA ALA A 112 5.54 2.78 -13.55
C ALA A 112 5.34 3.77 -12.39
N PHE A 113 4.09 4.17 -12.11
CA PHE A 113 3.78 5.00 -10.95
C PHE A 113 4.01 4.26 -9.63
N ALA A 114 3.60 3.00 -9.53
CA ALA A 114 3.87 2.18 -8.35
C ALA A 114 5.38 2.03 -8.10
N ASP A 115 6.17 1.82 -9.16
CA ASP A 115 7.62 1.69 -9.07
C ASP A 115 8.30 2.97 -8.59
N GLU A 116 7.94 4.10 -9.21
CA GLU A 116 8.48 5.39 -8.80
C GLU A 116 8.11 5.71 -7.35
N LEU A 117 6.88 5.39 -6.94
CA LEU A 117 6.46 5.61 -5.56
C LEU A 117 7.31 4.82 -4.57
N VAL A 118 7.57 3.53 -4.82
CA VAL A 118 8.46 2.71 -3.98
C VAL A 118 9.85 3.34 -3.91
N ASP A 119 10.41 3.73 -5.05
CA ASP A 119 11.75 4.32 -5.11
C ASP A 119 11.85 5.63 -4.33
N ARG A 120 10.81 6.49 -4.38
CA ARG A 120 10.78 7.75 -3.63
C ARG A 120 10.57 7.55 -2.13
N VAL A 121 9.72 6.61 -1.74
CA VAL A 121 9.45 6.33 -0.32
C VAL A 121 10.68 5.73 0.34
N LEU A 122 11.34 4.75 -0.31
CA LEU A 122 12.56 4.15 0.22
C LEU A 122 13.78 5.07 0.11
N GLY A 123 13.88 5.87 -0.95
CA GLY A 123 15.02 6.76 -1.20
C GLY A 123 14.98 8.09 -0.45
N GLY A 124 13.81 8.49 0.07
CA GLY A 124 13.60 9.83 0.64
C GLY A 124 13.57 10.94 -0.43
N VAL A 125 12.84 12.02 -0.15
CA VAL A 125 12.59 13.09 -1.15
C VAL A 125 13.54 14.29 -1.01
N SER A 126 14.02 14.57 0.20
CA SER A 126 14.92 15.71 0.45
C SER A 126 15.80 15.48 1.67
N LYS A 127 16.83 16.32 1.84
CA LYS A 127 17.54 16.45 3.10
C LYS A 127 16.68 17.29 4.04
N VAL A 128 16.14 16.69 5.09
CA VAL A 128 15.54 17.46 6.19
C VAL A 128 16.70 18.04 6.99
N THR A 129 16.95 19.34 6.88
CA THR A 129 17.90 20.01 7.78
C THR A 129 17.24 20.12 9.15
N GLU A 130 17.82 19.44 10.14
CA GLU A 130 17.49 19.70 11.55
C GLU A 130 17.82 21.17 11.85
N GLY A 131 16.83 21.89 12.36
CA GLY A 131 16.99 23.24 12.92
C GLY A 131 17.24 23.17 14.42
#